data_AF-A0A355D5H5-F1
#
_entry.id   AF-A0A355D5H5-F1
#
_cell.length_a   1.000
_cell.length_b   1.000
_cell.length_c   1.000
_cell.angle_alpha   90.00
_cell.angle_beta   90.00
_cell.angle_gamma   90.00
#
_symmetry.space_group_name_H-M   'P 1'
#
loop_
_entity.id
_entity.type
_entity.pdbx_description
1 polymer ?
#
loop_
_entity_poly.entity_id
_entity_poly.type
_entity_poly.pdbx_seq_one_letter_code
_entity_poly.pdbx_strand_id
1 'polypeptide(L)'
;MEGFFNSINKIFEFIVPVADFLWDFPTNFQWYSNIPIIGKFSLAILLLVGSGIYFTFKMGFVQCTKFKKGIKILAEKKSHEAGISPLASFLLSSAMRIGPGNIVGVTGAISVGGPGAIFWMWVSAFFGMATAFVEAVLAQIFKEKKDDEFVGGLPFYGMKILGNKRAIGIVLAVLFIVYAMFCIPAQTFNIVTSLSSVVETITGTVYERQSLLYYAITILLIASVVVTVFKGINGVTKVTDKLVPIMAIVYVGITLVIIIFNLDKVPVFFTAVFAGAFKPQAIFGGAFGVALAQGIKRGLMSNEAGQGTITMAAATADTDHPVEQGLVQALGVFLDTMVIATMTGIVVVMASLWAAESGVAW
;
A
#
# COMPACT_ATOMS: atom_id res chain seq x y z
N MET A 1 -6.25 25.00 23.16
CA MET A 1 -6.25 23.94 22.13
C MET A 1 -6.48 24.50 20.72
N GLU A 2 -7.43 25.41 20.51
CA GLU A 2 -7.70 26.01 19.18
C GLU A 2 -6.48 26.65 18.51
N GLY A 3 -5.64 27.40 19.23
CA GLY A 3 -4.43 28.00 18.65
C GLY A 3 -3.42 26.99 18.11
N PHE A 4 -3.33 25.81 18.73
CA PHE A 4 -2.47 24.71 18.28
C PHE A 4 -3.05 24.03 17.03
N PHE A 5 -4.35 23.71 17.04
CA PHE A 5 -5.04 23.16 15.86
C PHE A 5 -5.05 24.13 14.68
N ASN A 6 -5.21 25.43 14.92
CA ASN A 6 -5.09 26.46 13.88
C ASN A 6 -3.68 26.54 13.31
N SER A 7 -2.65 26.33 14.13
CA SER A 7 -1.26 26.27 13.66
C SER A 7 -1.01 25.04 12.79
N ILE A 8 -1.56 23.88 13.18
CA ILE A 8 -1.52 22.67 12.36
C ILE A 8 -2.27 22.87 11.04
N ASN A 9 -3.48 23.43 11.08
CA ASN A 9 -4.29 23.68 9.89
C ASN A 9 -3.56 24.59 8.90
N LYS A 10 -2.90 25.66 9.36
CA LYS A 10 -2.06 26.53 8.51
C LYS A 10 -0.92 25.78 7.83
N ILE A 11 -0.33 24.79 8.50
CA ILE A 11 0.71 23.94 7.88
C ILE A 11 0.09 23.09 6.76
N PHE A 12 -1.06 22.46 7.01
CA PHE A 12 -1.75 21.66 5.98
C PHE A 12 -2.28 22.52 4.83
N GLU A 13 -2.77 23.73 5.08
CA GLU A 13 -3.18 24.71 4.06
C GLU A 13 -2.03 25.06 3.11
N PHE A 14 -0.78 25.05 3.59
CA PHE A 14 0.38 25.27 2.74
C PHE A 14 0.83 23.98 2.02
N ILE A 15 0.85 22.85 2.72
CA ILE A 15 1.41 21.60 2.19
C ILE A 15 0.50 20.93 1.18
N VAL A 16 -0.82 20.91 1.42
CA VAL A 16 -1.78 20.20 0.57
C VAL A 16 -1.75 20.74 -0.87
N PRO A 17 -1.82 22.06 -1.13
CA PRO A 17 -1.73 22.57 -2.50
C PRO A 17 -0.42 22.23 -3.21
N VAL A 18 0.71 22.20 -2.47
CA VAL A 18 2.01 21.83 -3.04
C VAL A 18 2.04 20.33 -3.38
N ALA A 19 1.54 19.49 -2.48
CA ALA A 19 1.45 18.05 -2.68
C ALA A 19 0.52 17.71 -3.87
N ASP A 20 -0.65 18.35 -3.94
CA ASP A 20 -1.61 18.19 -5.04
C ASP A 20 -1.00 18.68 -6.36
N PHE A 21 -0.32 19.83 -6.36
CA PHE A 21 0.38 20.33 -7.54
C PHE A 21 1.43 19.33 -8.04
N LEU A 22 2.25 18.77 -7.15
CA LEU A 22 3.28 17.78 -7.52
C LEU A 22 2.67 16.45 -7.98
N TRP A 23 1.58 16.02 -7.33
CA TRP A 23 0.88 14.79 -7.69
C TRP A 23 0.21 14.91 -9.06
N ASP A 24 -0.40 16.06 -9.34
CA ASP A 24 -1.12 16.31 -10.59
C ASP A 24 -0.18 16.79 -11.70
N PHE A 25 1.07 17.16 -11.42
CA PHE A 25 2.01 17.58 -12.45
C PHE A 25 2.22 16.47 -13.51
N PRO A 26 2.15 16.77 -14.82
CA PRO A 26 1.81 18.05 -15.48
C PRO A 26 0.34 18.15 -15.93
N THR A 27 -0.57 17.28 -15.48
CA THR A 27 -2.03 17.32 -15.78
C THR A 27 -2.71 18.61 -15.32
N ASN A 28 -2.12 19.31 -14.35
CA ASN A 28 -2.52 20.64 -13.94
C ASN A 28 -2.33 21.72 -15.02
N PHE A 29 -1.54 21.47 -16.07
CA PHE A 29 -1.40 22.37 -17.21
C PHE A 29 -2.37 22.00 -18.34
N GLN A 30 -3.14 22.99 -18.82
CA GLN A 30 -4.13 22.80 -19.90
C GLN A 30 -3.52 22.21 -21.18
N TRP A 31 -2.32 22.63 -21.56
CA TRP A 31 -1.67 22.12 -22.77
C TRP A 31 -1.40 20.61 -22.68
N TYR A 32 -1.08 20.10 -21.49
CA TYR A 32 -0.81 18.69 -21.28
C TYR A 32 -2.11 17.90 -21.10
N SER A 33 -3.07 18.42 -20.34
CA SER A 33 -4.34 17.72 -20.10
C SER A 33 -5.21 17.56 -21.36
N ASN A 34 -4.96 18.38 -22.38
CA ASN A 34 -5.55 18.27 -23.70
C ASN A 34 -4.92 17.17 -24.59
N ILE A 35 -3.77 16.61 -24.20
CA ILE A 35 -3.16 15.50 -24.94
C ILE A 35 -4.03 14.24 -24.76
N PRO A 36 -4.51 13.62 -25.85
CA PRO A 36 -5.31 12.41 -25.74
C PRO A 36 -4.58 11.32 -24.96
N ILE A 37 -5.28 10.70 -24.00
CA ILE A 37 -4.81 9.60 -23.15
C ILE A 37 -3.69 10.01 -22.18
N ILE A 38 -2.54 10.47 -22.68
CA ILE A 38 -1.36 10.85 -21.86
C ILE A 38 -1.68 12.02 -20.93
N GLY A 39 -2.49 12.98 -21.39
CA GLY A 39 -2.90 14.15 -20.62
C GLY A 39 -3.71 13.84 -19.36
N LYS A 40 -4.18 12.60 -19.19
CA LYS A 40 -4.91 12.13 -18.00
C LYS A 40 -4.01 11.51 -16.94
N PHE A 41 -2.72 11.33 -17.23
CA PHE A 41 -1.77 10.72 -16.31
C PHE A 41 -0.76 11.74 -15.81
N SER A 42 -0.62 11.80 -14.49
CA SER A 42 0.47 12.55 -13.89
C SER A 42 1.82 11.90 -14.16
N LEU A 43 2.87 12.70 -14.07
CA LEU A 43 4.24 12.23 -14.20
C LEU A 43 4.56 11.13 -13.19
N ALA A 44 4.04 11.24 -11.96
CA ALA A 44 4.20 10.21 -10.93
C ALA A 44 3.65 8.86 -11.40
N ILE A 45 2.44 8.83 -11.97
CA ILE A 45 1.85 7.60 -12.51
C ILE A 45 2.68 7.06 -13.67
N LEU A 46 3.09 7.93 -14.60
CA LEU A 46 3.89 7.51 -15.76
C LEU A 46 5.25 6.93 -15.34
N LEU A 47 5.91 7.51 -14.35
CA LEU A 47 7.19 7.00 -13.83
C LEU A 47 7.01 5.69 -13.07
N LEU A 48 5.99 5.57 -12.23
CA LEU A 48 5.76 4.36 -11.42
C LEU A 48 5.33 3.17 -12.28
N VAL A 49 4.35 3.36 -13.16
CA VAL A 49 3.92 2.30 -14.09
C VAL A 49 4.98 2.05 -15.16
N GLY A 50 5.57 3.11 -15.72
CA GLY A 50 6.62 2.99 -16.74
C GLY A 50 7.87 2.28 -16.22
N SER A 51 8.31 2.56 -14.99
CA SER A 51 9.42 1.83 -14.36
C SER A 51 9.06 0.37 -14.10
N GLY A 52 7.84 0.07 -13.63
CA GLY A 52 7.38 -1.30 -13.43
C GLY A 52 7.31 -2.10 -14.73
N ILE A 53 6.84 -1.49 -15.82
CA ILE A 53 6.87 -2.06 -17.18
C ILE A 53 8.32 -2.33 -17.58
N TYR A 54 9.18 -1.31 -17.50
CA TYR A 54 10.60 -1.42 -17.86
C TYR A 54 11.30 -2.55 -17.10
N PHE A 55 11.15 -2.61 -15.77
CA PHE A 55 11.75 -3.65 -14.94
C PHE A 55 11.14 -5.03 -15.18
N THR A 56 9.84 -5.11 -15.46
CA THR A 56 9.21 -6.38 -15.83
C THR A 56 9.87 -6.98 -17.06
N PHE A 57 10.06 -6.20 -18.12
CA PHE A 57 10.72 -6.68 -19.34
C PHE A 57 12.22 -6.93 -19.11
N LYS A 58 12.92 -5.99 -18.47
CA LYS A 58 14.36 -6.10 -18.24
C LYS A 58 14.75 -7.28 -17.35
N MET A 59 13.90 -7.62 -16.38
CA MET A 59 14.11 -8.76 -15.48
C MET A 59 13.49 -10.06 -16.00
N GLY A 60 13.00 -10.08 -17.25
CA GLY A 60 12.44 -11.29 -17.87
C GLY A 60 11.20 -11.83 -17.15
N PHE A 61 10.27 -10.94 -16.80
CA PHE A 61 9.03 -11.25 -16.09
C PHE A 61 9.30 -12.00 -14.78
N VAL A 62 10.21 -11.47 -13.94
CA VAL A 62 10.65 -12.10 -12.69
C VAL A 62 9.49 -12.50 -11.77
N GLN A 63 8.43 -11.68 -11.73
CA GLN A 63 7.21 -11.93 -10.96
C GLN A 63 6.45 -13.17 -11.42
N CYS A 64 6.61 -13.60 -12.68
CA CYS A 64 6.03 -14.83 -13.22
C CYS A 64 7.04 -15.98 -13.17
N THR A 65 8.26 -15.76 -13.67
CA THR A 65 9.26 -16.81 -13.87
C THR A 65 9.87 -17.32 -12.57
N LYS A 66 9.90 -16.51 -11.51
CA LYS A 66 10.49 -16.85 -10.21
C LYS A 66 9.48 -16.89 -9.06
N PHE A 67 8.18 -16.79 -9.34
CA PHE A 67 7.11 -16.79 -8.35
C PHE A 67 7.21 -17.98 -7.38
N LYS A 68 7.32 -19.21 -7.92
CA LYS A 68 7.45 -20.45 -7.13
C LYS A 68 8.68 -20.44 -6.22
N LYS A 69 9.79 -19.86 -6.68
CA LYS A 69 11.02 -19.74 -5.88
C LYS A 69 10.80 -18.81 -4.70
N GLY A 70 10.10 -17.69 -4.89
CA GLY A 70 9.71 -16.78 -3.80
C GLY A 70 8.90 -17.50 -2.72
N ILE A 71 7.91 -18.30 -3.11
CA ILE A 71 7.07 -19.05 -2.15
C ILE A 71 7.92 -20.04 -1.36
N LYS A 72 8.83 -20.74 -2.03
CA LYS A 72 9.74 -21.68 -1.38
C LYS A 72 10.62 -20.99 -0.34
N ILE A 73 11.19 -19.83 -0.67
CA ILE A 73 12.01 -19.03 0.26
C ILE A 73 11.19 -18.61 1.47
N LEU A 74 9.93 -18.20 1.27
CA LEU A 74 9.04 -17.79 2.37
C LEU A 74 8.66 -18.95 3.30
N ALA A 75 8.57 -20.17 2.75
CA ALA A 75 8.25 -21.38 3.50
C ALA A 75 9.47 -21.98 4.23
N GLU A 76 10.70 -21.63 3.82
CA GLU A 76 11.93 -22.11 4.44
C GLU A 76 12.20 -21.39 5.76
N LYS A 77 12.34 -22.15 6.85
CA LYS A 77 12.81 -21.60 8.14
C LYS A 77 14.33 -21.44 8.08
N LYS A 78 14.79 -20.23 7.74
CA LYS A 78 16.22 -19.88 7.83
C LYS A 78 16.57 -19.32 9.21
N SER A 79 17.68 -19.79 9.78
CA SER A 79 18.37 -19.08 10.85
C SER A 79 18.97 -17.79 10.31
N HIS A 80 19.05 -16.75 11.13
CA HIS A 80 19.67 -15.46 10.81
C HIS A 80 20.70 -15.14 11.89
N GLU A 81 21.82 -14.52 11.51
CA GLU A 81 22.89 -14.14 12.44
C GLU A 81 22.78 -12.68 12.87
N ALA A 82 22.21 -11.81 12.03
CA ALA A 82 21.97 -10.41 12.32
C ALA A 82 20.64 -9.94 11.72
N GLY A 83 20.04 -8.86 12.22
CA GLY A 83 18.75 -8.37 11.71
C GLY A 83 17.62 -9.37 11.92
N ILE A 84 16.84 -9.65 10.87
CA ILE A 84 15.64 -10.50 10.94
C ILE A 84 15.55 -11.50 9.78
N SER A 85 14.77 -12.57 9.94
CA SER A 85 14.55 -13.54 8.87
C SER A 85 13.82 -12.95 7.64
N PRO A 86 13.95 -13.55 6.43
CA PRO A 86 13.19 -13.14 5.25
C PRO A 86 11.67 -13.12 5.47
N LEU A 87 11.15 -14.12 6.20
CA LEU A 87 9.74 -14.21 6.58
C LEU A 87 9.34 -13.07 7.53
N ALA A 88 10.17 -12.78 8.54
CA ALA A 88 9.89 -11.66 9.46
C ALA A 88 9.89 -10.32 8.72
N SER A 89 10.81 -10.12 7.77
CA SER A 89 10.83 -8.93 6.90
C SER A 89 9.61 -8.86 5.97
N PHE A 90 9.15 -10.00 5.45
CA PHE A 90 7.91 -10.09 4.70
C PHE A 90 6.70 -9.71 5.54
N LEU A 91 6.59 -10.24 6.76
CA LEU A 91 5.49 -9.94 7.68
C LEU A 91 5.53 -8.49 8.13
N LEU A 92 6.72 -7.94 8.39
CA LEU A 92 6.92 -6.52 8.68
C LEU A 92 6.47 -5.63 7.52
N SER A 93 6.89 -5.91 6.28
CA SER A 93 6.45 -5.16 5.10
C SER A 93 4.95 -5.35 4.85
N SER A 94 4.42 -6.55 5.09
CA SER A 94 2.99 -6.83 4.97
C SER A 94 2.17 -6.06 6.00
N ALA A 95 2.69 -5.83 7.21
CA ALA A 95 2.05 -4.98 8.22
C ALA A 95 1.96 -3.52 7.79
N MET A 96 2.92 -3.04 6.99
CA MET A 96 2.93 -1.68 6.47
C MET A 96 1.90 -1.48 5.35
N ARG A 97 1.69 -2.53 4.54
CA ARG A 97 0.76 -2.53 3.41
C ARG A 97 -0.66 -2.86 3.83
N ILE A 98 -0.85 -3.97 4.52
CA ILE A 98 -2.17 -4.53 4.83
C ILE A 98 -2.74 -3.81 6.06
N GLY A 99 -3.69 -2.93 5.83
CA GLY A 99 -4.40 -2.26 6.92
C GLY A 99 -5.74 -1.65 6.49
N PRO A 100 -6.40 -0.90 7.38
CA PRO A 100 -7.63 -0.17 7.07
C PRO A 100 -7.49 0.73 5.84
N GLY A 101 -6.28 1.29 5.61
CA GLY A 101 -5.95 2.10 4.45
C GLY A 101 -6.16 1.37 3.11
N ASN A 102 -5.93 0.05 3.05
CA ASN A 102 -6.16 -0.73 1.82
C ASN A 102 -7.64 -0.94 1.56
N ILE A 103 -8.43 -1.21 2.60
CA ILE A 103 -9.87 -1.39 2.48
C ILE A 103 -10.52 -0.07 2.04
N VAL A 104 -10.15 1.03 2.69
CA VAL A 104 -10.61 2.39 2.34
C VAL A 104 -10.09 2.79 0.95
N GLY A 105 -8.86 2.42 0.60
CA GLY A 105 -8.25 2.69 -0.68
C GLY A 105 -8.98 2.03 -1.85
N VAL A 106 -9.31 0.74 -1.72
CA VAL A 106 -10.10 -0.02 -2.71
C VAL A 106 -11.51 0.54 -2.79
N THR A 107 -12.17 0.77 -1.65
CA THR A 107 -13.52 1.35 -1.61
C THR A 107 -13.53 2.71 -2.31
N GLY A 108 -12.58 3.59 -2.00
CA GLY A 108 -12.43 4.89 -2.64
C GLY A 108 -12.13 4.80 -4.14
N ALA A 109 -11.35 3.81 -4.58
CA ALA A 109 -11.10 3.55 -6.00
C ALA A 109 -12.41 3.20 -6.72
N ILE A 110 -13.23 2.35 -6.11
CA ILE A 110 -14.53 1.93 -6.66
C ILE A 110 -15.53 3.09 -6.62
N SER A 111 -15.59 3.88 -5.54
CA SER A 111 -16.53 4.99 -5.41
C SER A 111 -16.29 6.10 -6.45
N VAL A 112 -15.04 6.34 -6.84
CA VAL A 112 -14.69 7.41 -7.81
C VAL A 112 -14.53 6.87 -9.23
N GLY A 113 -13.88 5.71 -9.39
CA GLY A 113 -13.53 5.11 -10.68
C GLY A 113 -14.45 3.97 -11.13
N GLY A 114 -15.43 3.60 -10.31
CA GLY A 114 -16.26 2.41 -10.53
C GLY A 114 -15.50 1.09 -10.37
N PRO A 115 -16.17 -0.05 -10.56
CA PRO A 115 -15.55 -1.38 -10.45
C PRO A 115 -14.37 -1.60 -11.39
N GLY A 116 -14.33 -0.88 -12.52
CA GLY A 116 -13.23 -0.93 -13.49
C GLY A 116 -11.88 -0.48 -12.93
N ALA A 117 -11.87 0.31 -11.84
CA ALA A 117 -10.63 0.70 -11.17
C ALA A 117 -9.85 -0.51 -10.62
N ILE A 118 -10.54 -1.59 -10.23
CA ILE A 118 -9.93 -2.80 -9.69
C ILE A 118 -9.03 -3.48 -10.75
N PHE A 119 -9.46 -3.50 -12.01
CA PHE A 119 -8.64 -4.04 -13.10
C PHE A 119 -7.31 -3.28 -13.21
N TRP A 120 -7.36 -1.96 -13.13
CA TRP A 120 -6.16 -1.12 -13.20
C TRP A 120 -5.29 -1.19 -11.94
N MET A 121 -5.89 -1.50 -10.78
CA MET A 121 -5.13 -1.90 -9.58
C MET A 121 -4.36 -3.19 -9.84
N TRP A 122 -4.95 -4.20 -10.50
CA TRP A 122 -4.25 -5.43 -10.85
C TRP A 122 -3.10 -5.19 -11.83
N VAL A 123 -3.32 -4.38 -12.88
CA VAL A 123 -2.27 -4.00 -13.83
C VAL A 123 -1.12 -3.29 -13.12
N SER A 124 -1.45 -2.33 -12.25
CA SER A 124 -0.48 -1.60 -11.45
C SER A 124 0.32 -2.53 -10.54
N ALA A 125 -0.33 -3.45 -9.82
CA ALA A 125 0.32 -4.42 -8.96
C ALA A 125 1.20 -5.41 -9.74
N PHE A 126 0.76 -5.84 -10.93
CA PHE A 126 1.53 -6.75 -11.77
C PHE A 126 2.89 -6.17 -12.14
N PHE A 127 2.92 -4.91 -12.59
CA PHE A 127 4.16 -4.20 -12.90
C PHE A 127 4.90 -3.75 -11.63
N GLY A 128 4.17 -3.41 -10.57
CA GLY A 128 4.70 -3.05 -9.26
C GLY A 128 5.47 -4.18 -8.58
N MET A 129 5.12 -5.45 -8.83
CA MET A 129 5.92 -6.60 -8.38
C MET A 129 7.37 -6.53 -8.86
N ALA A 130 7.61 -6.12 -10.10
CA ALA A 130 8.96 -5.97 -10.64
C ALA A 130 9.69 -4.76 -10.02
N THR A 131 8.99 -3.65 -9.79
CA THR A 131 9.55 -2.49 -9.10
C THR A 131 9.95 -2.84 -7.66
N ALA A 132 9.05 -3.46 -6.90
CA ALA A 132 9.31 -3.88 -5.53
C ALA A 132 10.48 -4.89 -5.45
N PHE A 133 10.59 -5.79 -6.43
CA PHE A 133 11.75 -6.68 -6.56
C PHE A 133 13.06 -5.90 -6.67
N VAL A 134 13.13 -4.92 -7.58
CA VAL A 134 14.35 -4.11 -7.78
C VAL A 134 14.68 -3.28 -6.55
N GLU A 135 13.69 -2.60 -5.99
CA GLU A 135 13.83 -1.80 -4.76
C GLU A 135 14.39 -2.63 -3.60
N ALA A 136 13.88 -3.84 -3.41
CA ALA A 136 14.33 -4.76 -2.36
C ALA A 136 15.72 -5.34 -2.61
N VAL A 137 16.06 -5.65 -3.88
CA VAL A 137 17.42 -6.08 -4.26
C VAL A 137 18.42 -4.96 -3.98
N LEU A 138 18.11 -3.72 -4.36
CA LEU A 138 18.96 -2.56 -4.07
C LEU A 138 19.11 -2.34 -2.56
N ALA A 139 18.01 -2.46 -1.81
CA ALA A 139 18.03 -2.36 -0.35
C ALA A 139 18.95 -3.42 0.29
N GLN A 140 18.97 -4.64 -0.23
CA GLN A 140 19.87 -5.71 0.24
C GLN A 140 21.33 -5.49 -0.17
N ILE A 141 21.60 -4.99 -1.38
CA ILE A 141 22.98 -4.74 -1.85
C ILE A 141 23.64 -3.61 -1.05
N PHE A 142 22.87 -2.59 -0.69
CA PHE A 142 23.39 -1.36 -0.07
C PHE A 142 23.06 -1.23 1.42
N LYS A 143 22.56 -2.29 2.07
CA LYS A 143 22.42 -2.31 3.54
C LYS A 143 23.80 -2.31 4.20
N GLU A 144 23.88 -1.72 5.38
CA GLU A 144 25.06 -1.70 6.22
C GLU A 144 24.76 -2.42 7.53
N LYS A 145 25.71 -3.21 8.03
CA LYS A 145 25.59 -3.84 9.35
C LYS A 145 25.99 -2.83 10.43
N LYS A 146 25.11 -2.61 11.40
CA LYS A 146 25.36 -1.80 12.58
C LYS A 146 25.03 -2.65 13.81
N ASP A 147 26.06 -3.02 14.55
CA ASP A 147 25.97 -3.97 15.65
C ASP A 147 25.36 -5.31 15.16
N ASP A 148 24.33 -5.82 15.81
CA ASP A 148 23.59 -7.03 15.42
C ASP A 148 22.39 -6.75 14.50
N GLU A 149 22.31 -5.55 13.92
CA GLU A 149 21.21 -5.14 13.05
C GLU A 149 21.71 -4.70 11.66
N PHE A 150 20.82 -4.77 10.67
CA PHE A 150 21.05 -4.19 9.35
C PHE A 150 20.25 -2.90 9.20
N VAL A 151 20.89 -1.86 8.68
CA VAL A 151 20.29 -0.56 8.38
C VAL A 151 20.45 -0.28 6.89
N GLY A 152 19.38 0.18 6.23
CA GLY A 152 19.41 0.41 4.79
C GLY A 152 18.15 1.05 4.24
N GLY A 153 17.81 0.69 3.00
CA GLY A 153 16.65 1.21 2.27
C GLY A 153 16.97 2.38 1.35
N LEU A 154 15.93 3.11 0.93
CA LEU A 154 15.98 4.21 -0.03
C LEU A 154 17.12 5.22 0.22
N PRO A 155 17.38 5.70 1.45
CA PRO A 155 18.48 6.63 1.70
C PRO A 155 19.86 6.06 1.37
N PHE A 156 20.07 4.76 1.59
CA PHE A 156 21.37 4.11 1.42
C PHE A 156 21.66 3.81 -0.04
N TYR A 157 20.76 3.11 -0.73
CA TYR A 157 20.98 2.82 -2.15
C TYR A 157 20.90 4.11 -2.98
N GLY A 158 20.02 5.06 -2.62
CA GLY A 158 19.91 6.35 -3.29
C GLY A 158 21.19 7.18 -3.16
N MET A 159 21.77 7.23 -1.96
CA MET A 159 23.09 7.84 -1.75
C MET A 159 24.16 7.20 -2.63
N LYS A 160 24.22 5.86 -2.69
CA LYS A 160 25.24 5.12 -3.43
C LYS A 160 25.11 5.29 -4.94
N ILE A 161 23.90 5.18 -5.48
CA ILE A 161 23.63 5.30 -6.92
C ILE A 161 23.85 6.73 -7.42
N LEU A 162 23.56 7.75 -6.60
CA LEU A 162 23.70 9.15 -6.97
C LEU A 162 25.08 9.74 -6.60
N GLY A 163 26.14 8.94 -6.81
CA GLY A 163 27.54 9.39 -6.68
C GLY A 163 28.08 9.37 -5.24
N ASN A 164 27.53 8.53 -4.36
CA ASN A 164 27.97 8.32 -2.97
C ASN A 164 28.03 9.62 -2.14
N LYS A 165 27.15 10.58 -2.43
CA LYS A 165 27.10 11.89 -1.76
C LYS A 165 26.22 11.80 -0.50
N ARG A 166 26.83 11.99 0.68
CA ARG A 166 26.10 11.96 1.98
C ARG A 166 24.90 12.89 2.02
N ALA A 167 24.99 14.07 1.40
CA ALA A 167 23.89 15.03 1.33
C ALA A 167 22.61 14.43 0.71
N ILE A 168 22.75 13.57 -0.31
CA ILE A 168 21.62 12.92 -0.97
C ILE A 168 20.95 11.92 -0.04
N GLY A 169 21.74 11.10 0.66
CA GLY A 169 21.22 10.16 1.65
C GLY A 169 20.45 10.88 2.77
N ILE A 170 20.99 12.00 3.27
CA ILE A 170 20.32 12.83 4.28
C ILE A 170 18.99 13.37 3.75
N VAL A 171 18.96 13.91 2.53
CA VAL A 171 17.73 14.44 1.93
C VAL A 171 16.69 13.33 1.79
N LEU A 172 17.06 12.16 1.26
CA LEU A 172 16.14 11.03 1.10
C LEU A 172 15.62 10.51 2.45
N ALA A 173 16.46 10.49 3.49
CA ALA A 173 16.06 10.12 4.84
C ALA A 173 15.07 11.12 5.43
N VAL A 174 15.35 12.43 5.32
CA VAL A 174 14.46 13.49 5.80
C VAL A 174 13.12 13.45 5.07
N LEU A 175 13.12 13.29 3.73
CA LEU A 175 11.90 13.15 2.94
C LEU A 175 11.05 11.97 3.41
N PHE A 176 11.68 10.81 3.64
CA PHE A 176 10.98 9.63 4.16
C PHE A 176 10.43 9.85 5.58
N ILE A 177 11.20 10.46 6.48
CA ILE A 177 10.74 10.76 7.85
C ILE A 177 9.54 11.70 7.83
N VAL A 178 9.61 12.76 7.03
CA VAL A 178 8.50 13.71 6.86
C VAL A 178 7.27 13.00 6.30
N TYR A 179 7.43 12.18 5.25
CA TYR A 179 6.34 11.34 4.71
C TYR A 179 5.72 10.45 5.78
N ALA A 180 6.53 9.72 6.55
CA ALA A 180 6.07 8.82 7.60
C ALA A 180 5.31 9.60 8.71
N MET A 181 5.79 10.78 9.09
CA MET A 181 5.11 11.65 10.06
C MET A 181 3.73 12.10 9.57
N PHE A 182 3.58 12.42 8.27
CA PHE A 182 2.28 12.78 7.70
C PHE A 182 1.30 11.60 7.61
N CYS A 183 1.80 10.36 7.61
CA CYS A 183 0.95 9.18 7.60
C CYS A 183 0.35 8.86 8.99
N ILE A 184 1.03 9.24 10.07
CA ILE A 184 0.59 8.91 11.44
C ILE A 184 -0.84 9.37 11.73
N PRO A 185 -1.25 10.64 11.49
CA PRO A 185 -2.61 11.09 11.81
C PRO A 185 -3.69 10.29 11.08
N ALA A 186 -3.49 10.02 9.78
CA ALA A 186 -4.45 9.26 8.97
C ALA A 186 -4.56 7.80 9.45
N GLN A 187 -3.44 7.16 9.79
CA GLN A 187 -3.43 5.79 10.31
C GLN A 187 -4.10 5.72 11.69
N THR A 188 -3.75 6.64 12.61
CA THR A 188 -4.38 6.71 13.94
C THR A 188 -5.88 6.95 13.82
N PHE A 189 -6.32 7.88 12.99
CA PHE A 189 -7.75 8.15 12.77
C PHE A 189 -8.48 6.90 12.29
N ASN A 190 -7.95 6.21 11.27
CA ASN A 190 -8.56 4.99 10.74
C ASN A 190 -8.68 3.89 11.81
N ILE A 191 -7.66 3.70 12.64
CA ILE A 191 -7.67 2.67 13.71
C ILE A 191 -8.69 3.04 14.80
N VAL A 192 -8.66 4.29 15.28
CA VAL A 192 -9.56 4.73 16.36
C VAL A 192 -11.02 4.67 15.91
N THR A 193 -11.33 5.14 14.70
CA THR A 193 -12.69 5.07 14.13
C THR A 193 -13.14 3.64 13.85
N SER A 194 -12.23 2.75 13.42
CA SER A 194 -12.55 1.34 13.24
C SER A 194 -12.90 0.68 14.59
N LEU A 195 -12.10 0.91 15.63
CA LEU A 195 -12.39 0.39 16.97
C LEU A 195 -13.67 0.99 17.56
N SER A 196 -13.89 2.29 17.40
CA SER A 196 -15.12 2.92 17.87
C SER A 196 -16.34 2.31 17.19
N SER A 197 -16.30 2.07 15.86
CA SER A 197 -17.41 1.45 15.13
C SER A 197 -17.76 0.04 15.64
N VAL A 198 -16.76 -0.73 16.09
CA VAL A 198 -16.98 -2.04 16.71
C VAL A 198 -17.71 -1.87 18.06
N VAL A 199 -17.27 -0.92 18.88
CA VAL A 199 -17.93 -0.63 20.16
C VAL A 199 -19.36 -0.16 19.94
N GLU A 200 -19.59 0.77 19.01
CA GLU A 200 -20.91 1.27 18.64
C GLU A 200 -21.84 0.14 18.19
N THR A 201 -21.32 -0.82 17.41
CA THR A 201 -22.09 -2.00 16.97
C THR A 201 -22.48 -2.91 18.14
N ILE A 202 -21.61 -3.04 19.16
CA ILE A 202 -21.86 -3.89 20.32
C ILE A 202 -22.80 -3.20 21.33
N THR A 203 -22.62 -1.91 21.57
CA THR A 203 -23.36 -1.16 22.59
C THR A 203 -24.63 -0.49 22.06
N GLY A 204 -24.75 -0.31 20.75
CA GLY A 204 -25.84 0.44 20.11
C GLY A 204 -25.76 1.95 20.34
N THR A 205 -24.67 2.47 20.90
CA THR A 205 -24.50 3.89 21.24
C THR A 205 -23.45 4.54 20.37
N VAL A 206 -23.80 5.61 19.66
CA VAL A 206 -22.85 6.39 18.85
C VAL A 206 -22.01 7.28 19.76
N TYR A 207 -20.69 7.24 19.59
CA TYR A 207 -19.77 8.06 20.39
C TYR A 207 -19.21 9.21 19.56
N GLU A 208 -19.26 10.42 20.12
CA GLU A 208 -18.60 11.56 19.49
C GLU A 208 -17.09 11.36 19.40
N ARG A 209 -16.46 11.94 18.36
CA ARG A 209 -15.02 11.79 18.09
C ARG A 209 -14.12 12.36 19.18
N GLN A 210 -14.65 13.25 20.03
CA GLN A 210 -13.96 13.81 21.19
C GLN A 210 -14.41 13.18 22.51
N SER A 211 -15.09 12.03 22.46
CA SER A 211 -15.52 11.31 23.66
C SER A 211 -14.35 10.66 24.41
N LEU A 212 -14.60 10.32 25.68
CA LEU A 212 -13.65 9.57 26.51
C LEU A 212 -13.21 8.25 25.84
N LEU A 213 -14.09 7.61 25.07
CA LEU A 213 -13.78 6.38 24.34
C LEU A 213 -12.65 6.60 23.31
N TYR A 214 -12.74 7.66 22.51
CA TYR A 214 -11.72 7.98 21.51
C TYR A 214 -10.37 8.29 22.17
N TYR A 215 -10.37 9.03 23.28
CA TYR A 215 -9.14 9.27 24.05
C TYR A 215 -8.56 7.99 24.65
N ALA A 216 -9.40 7.13 25.22
CA ALA A 216 -8.96 5.86 25.81
C ALA A 216 -8.33 4.93 24.76
N ILE A 217 -8.96 4.77 23.59
CA ILE A 217 -8.41 4.00 22.47
C ILE A 217 -7.06 4.59 22.02
N THR A 218 -6.98 5.92 21.90
CA THR A 218 -5.74 6.60 21.47
C THR A 218 -4.60 6.42 22.47
N ILE A 219 -4.86 6.56 23.76
CA ILE A 219 -3.85 6.35 24.82
C ILE A 219 -3.36 4.91 24.80
N LEU A 220 -4.27 3.93 24.68
CA LEU A 220 -3.93 2.52 24.61
C LEU A 220 -3.07 2.22 23.37
N LEU A 221 -3.40 2.83 22.23
CA LEU A 221 -2.63 2.70 20.99
C LEU A 221 -1.21 3.27 21.15
N ILE A 222 -1.08 4.49 21.70
CA ILE A 222 0.22 5.12 21.95
C ILE A 222 1.07 4.26 22.91
N ALA A 223 0.47 3.80 24.01
CA ALA A 223 1.17 2.94 24.97
C ALA A 223 1.67 1.64 24.31
N SER A 224 0.85 1.02 23.46
CA SER A 224 1.21 -0.20 22.73
C SER A 224 2.35 0.04 21.74
N VAL A 225 2.33 1.17 21.02
CA VAL A 225 3.40 1.56 20.09
C VAL A 225 4.71 1.84 20.85
N VAL A 226 4.65 2.57 21.95
CA VAL A 226 5.84 2.86 22.78
C VAL A 226 6.50 1.58 23.28
N VAL A 227 5.72 0.65 23.84
CA VAL A 227 6.24 -0.61 24.38
C VAL A 227 6.89 -1.49 23.29
N THR A 228 6.40 -1.42 22.05
CA THR A 228 6.91 -2.21 20.93
C THR A 228 8.13 -1.59 20.27
N VAL A 229 8.11 -0.27 20.01
CA VAL A 229 9.18 0.45 19.33
C VAL A 229 10.43 0.60 20.22
N PHE A 230 10.28 0.81 21.54
CA PHE A 230 11.42 0.94 22.45
C PHE A 230 12.25 -0.36 22.58
N LYS A 231 11.70 -1.50 22.15
CA LYS A 231 12.41 -2.79 22.10
C LYS A 231 13.21 -2.99 20.79
N GLY A 232 13.32 -1.97 19.94
CA GLY A 232 14.03 -2.02 18.66
C GLY A 232 13.31 -2.84 17.60
N ILE A 233 13.99 -3.11 16.47
CA ILE A 233 13.40 -3.83 15.34
C ILE A 233 12.95 -5.23 15.74
N ASN A 234 13.72 -5.91 16.59
CA ASN A 234 13.40 -7.23 17.14
C ASN A 234 12.11 -7.24 17.99
N GLY A 235 11.80 -6.11 18.65
CA GLY A 235 10.55 -5.94 19.39
C GLY A 235 9.35 -5.82 18.46
N VAL A 236 9.47 -5.00 17.41
CA VAL A 236 8.44 -4.80 16.40
C VAL A 236 8.17 -6.10 15.65
N THR A 237 9.22 -6.80 15.20
CA THR A 237 9.06 -8.06 14.45
C THR A 237 8.41 -9.17 15.26
N LYS A 238 8.75 -9.33 16.54
CA LYS A 238 8.06 -10.30 17.42
C LYS A 238 6.55 -10.09 17.49
N VAL A 239 6.08 -8.85 17.36
CA VAL A 239 4.66 -8.53 17.34
C VAL A 239 4.08 -8.75 15.95
N THR A 240 4.71 -8.25 14.90
CA THR A 240 4.22 -8.41 13.52
C THR A 240 4.19 -9.88 13.10
N ASP A 241 5.17 -10.69 13.51
CA ASP A 241 5.25 -12.12 13.20
C ASP A 241 4.03 -12.91 13.70
N LYS A 242 3.38 -12.42 14.77
CA LYS A 242 2.16 -13.01 15.33
C LYS A 242 0.91 -12.35 14.77
N LEU A 243 0.84 -11.03 14.79
CA LEU A 243 -0.39 -10.30 14.45
C LEU A 243 -0.70 -10.33 12.95
N VAL A 244 0.32 -10.26 12.09
CA VAL A 244 0.13 -10.18 10.64
C VAL A 244 -0.49 -11.45 10.06
N PRO A 245 -0.02 -12.67 10.40
CA PRO A 245 -0.69 -13.89 9.95
C PRO A 245 -2.11 -14.01 10.50
N ILE A 246 -2.34 -13.65 11.77
CA ILE A 246 -3.67 -13.71 12.39
C ILE A 246 -4.64 -12.76 11.67
N MET A 247 -4.25 -11.50 11.46
CA MET A 247 -5.12 -10.53 10.78
C MET A 247 -5.41 -10.96 9.34
N ALA A 248 -4.42 -11.51 8.62
CA ALA A 248 -4.62 -11.99 7.26
C ALA A 248 -5.58 -13.17 7.22
N ILE A 249 -5.41 -14.16 8.11
CA ILE A 249 -6.30 -15.34 8.20
C ILE A 249 -7.72 -14.93 8.56
N VAL A 250 -7.90 -14.05 9.54
CA VAL A 250 -9.24 -13.58 9.96
C VAL A 250 -9.92 -12.82 8.82
N TYR A 251 -9.21 -11.87 8.19
CA TYR A 251 -9.76 -11.08 7.10
C TYR A 251 -10.11 -11.95 5.88
N VAL A 252 -9.18 -12.81 5.47
CA VAL A 252 -9.38 -13.74 4.36
C VAL A 252 -10.52 -14.71 4.68
N GLY A 253 -10.58 -15.24 5.89
CA GLY A 253 -11.64 -16.15 6.34
C GLY A 253 -13.02 -15.51 6.29
N ILE A 254 -13.20 -14.33 6.90
CA ILE A 254 -14.48 -13.61 6.89
C ILE A 254 -14.92 -13.30 5.45
N THR A 255 -14.00 -12.82 4.63
CA THR A 255 -14.32 -12.43 3.25
C THR A 255 -14.63 -13.67 2.39
N LEU A 256 -13.89 -14.78 2.56
CA LEU A 256 -14.19 -16.03 1.88
C LEU A 256 -15.58 -16.55 2.26
N VAL A 257 -15.97 -16.47 3.53
CA VAL A 257 -17.32 -16.84 3.98
C VAL A 257 -18.38 -16.00 3.25
N ILE A 258 -18.20 -14.67 3.17
CA ILE A 258 -19.12 -13.79 2.43
C ILE A 258 -19.21 -14.18 0.95
N ILE A 259 -18.06 -14.45 0.32
CA ILE A 259 -17.96 -14.86 -1.09
C ILE A 259 -18.65 -16.21 -1.32
N ILE A 260 -18.45 -17.19 -0.44
CA ILE A 260 -19.05 -18.53 -0.53
C ILE A 260 -20.57 -18.46 -0.42
N PHE A 261 -21.10 -17.61 0.47
CA PHE A 261 -22.55 -17.38 0.59
C PHE A 261 -23.14 -16.58 -0.57
N ASN A 262 -22.31 -15.98 -1.44
CA ASN A 262 -22.73 -15.16 -2.57
C ASN A 262 -22.01 -15.57 -3.87
N LEU A 263 -21.76 -16.87 -4.07
CA LEU A 263 -21.02 -17.37 -5.24
C LEU A 263 -21.69 -17.00 -6.57
N ASP A 264 -23.01 -16.88 -6.57
CA ASP A 264 -23.83 -16.40 -7.69
C ASP A 264 -23.44 -15.00 -8.18
N LYS A 265 -22.93 -14.15 -7.27
CA LYS A 265 -22.55 -12.76 -7.58
C LYS A 265 -21.09 -12.61 -8.01
N VAL A 266 -20.26 -13.65 -7.85
CA VAL A 266 -18.84 -13.60 -8.24
C VAL A 266 -18.66 -13.39 -9.75
N PRO A 267 -19.39 -14.06 -10.65
CA PRO A 267 -19.29 -13.77 -12.09
C PRO A 267 -19.73 -12.34 -12.43
N VAL A 268 -20.73 -11.81 -11.72
CA VAL A 268 -21.22 -10.43 -11.89
C VAL A 268 -20.13 -9.43 -11.51
N PHE A 269 -19.39 -9.69 -10.43
CA PHE A 269 -18.22 -8.88 -10.06
C PHE A 269 -17.21 -8.79 -11.20
N PHE A 270 -16.76 -9.92 -11.75
CA PHE A 270 -15.78 -9.89 -12.85
C PHE A 270 -16.35 -9.18 -14.08
N THR A 271 -17.62 -9.40 -14.40
CA THR A 271 -18.30 -8.69 -15.50
C THR A 271 -18.27 -7.18 -15.27
N ALA A 272 -18.61 -6.71 -14.07
CA ALA A 272 -18.58 -5.29 -13.73
C ALA A 272 -17.18 -4.70 -13.81
N VAL A 273 -16.15 -5.44 -13.36
CA VAL A 273 -14.74 -5.01 -13.42
C VAL A 273 -14.28 -4.88 -14.87
N PHE A 274 -14.42 -5.91 -15.70
CA PHE A 274 -13.95 -5.88 -17.08
C PHE A 274 -14.78 -4.91 -17.94
N ALA A 275 -16.10 -4.89 -17.79
CA ALA A 275 -16.94 -3.93 -18.50
C ALA A 275 -16.59 -2.49 -18.09
N GLY A 276 -16.46 -2.22 -16.78
CA GLY A 276 -16.09 -0.91 -16.27
C GLY A 276 -14.70 -0.46 -16.74
N ALA A 277 -13.75 -1.38 -16.86
CA ALA A 277 -12.39 -1.08 -17.29
C ALA A 277 -12.27 -0.71 -18.78
N PHE A 278 -13.15 -1.25 -19.65
CA PHE A 278 -13.03 -1.15 -21.10
C PHE A 278 -14.23 -0.50 -21.82
N LYS A 279 -15.14 0.21 -21.11
CA LYS A 279 -16.33 0.86 -21.71
C LYS A 279 -15.97 1.77 -22.92
N PRO A 280 -16.70 1.77 -24.05
CA PRO A 280 -16.36 2.57 -25.24
C PRO A 280 -16.46 4.11 -25.08
N GLN A 281 -17.44 4.64 -24.33
CA GLN A 281 -17.46 6.07 -23.92
C GLN A 281 -16.28 6.43 -23.01
N ALA A 282 -15.65 5.42 -22.43
CA ALA A 282 -14.49 5.54 -21.60
C ALA A 282 -13.24 5.80 -22.48
N ILE A 283 -13.10 5.13 -23.65
CA ILE A 283 -11.91 5.17 -24.53
C ILE A 283 -11.51 6.59 -24.99
N PHE A 284 -12.44 7.56 -25.00
CA PHE A 284 -12.17 8.96 -25.40
C PHE A 284 -11.93 9.95 -24.23
N GLY A 285 -11.66 9.47 -23.01
CA GLY A 285 -11.04 10.28 -21.95
C GLY A 285 -11.96 10.79 -20.83
N GLY A 286 -13.21 10.33 -20.77
CA GLY A 286 -14.14 10.58 -19.66
C GLY A 286 -13.99 9.54 -18.54
N ALA A 287 -14.78 8.46 -18.60
CA ALA A 287 -14.82 7.44 -17.55
C ALA A 287 -13.58 6.51 -17.51
N PHE A 288 -12.90 6.25 -18.64
CA PHE A 288 -11.76 5.33 -18.68
C PHE A 288 -10.57 5.93 -17.97
N GLY A 289 -10.29 7.20 -18.28
CA GLY A 289 -9.21 7.95 -17.66
C GLY A 289 -9.38 7.99 -16.15
N VAL A 290 -10.62 8.13 -15.65
CA VAL A 290 -10.90 8.13 -14.21
C VAL A 290 -10.70 6.75 -13.60
N ALA A 291 -11.30 5.68 -14.16
CA ALA A 291 -11.13 4.32 -13.63
C ALA A 291 -9.66 3.89 -13.61
N LEU A 292 -8.94 4.18 -14.69
CA LEU A 292 -7.52 3.93 -14.87
C LEU A 292 -6.65 4.74 -13.90
N ALA A 293 -6.85 6.05 -13.83
CA ALA A 293 -6.07 6.91 -12.94
C ALA A 293 -6.34 6.58 -11.46
N GLN A 294 -7.60 6.34 -11.08
CA GLN A 294 -7.95 5.95 -9.71
C GLN A 294 -7.44 4.55 -9.37
N GLY A 295 -7.58 3.60 -10.29
CA GLY A 295 -7.06 2.24 -10.09
C GLY A 295 -5.54 2.23 -9.95
N ILE A 296 -4.80 2.96 -10.78
CA ILE A 296 -3.36 3.06 -10.64
C ILE A 296 -2.97 3.82 -9.36
N LYS A 297 -3.58 4.98 -9.10
CA LYS A 297 -3.32 5.80 -7.90
C LYS A 297 -3.54 4.99 -6.63
N ARG A 298 -4.70 4.36 -6.48
CA ARG A 298 -5.06 3.59 -5.28
C ARG A 298 -4.32 2.24 -5.23
N GLY A 299 -4.03 1.62 -6.36
CA GLY A 299 -3.19 0.43 -6.43
C GLY A 299 -1.76 0.69 -5.93
N LEU A 300 -1.12 1.76 -6.40
CA LEU A 300 0.22 2.15 -5.96
C LEU A 300 0.25 2.56 -4.48
N MET A 301 -0.82 3.17 -3.96
CA MET A 301 -0.94 3.48 -2.53
C MET A 301 -1.20 2.24 -1.67
N SER A 302 -1.89 1.22 -2.20
CA SER A 302 -2.17 -0.04 -1.49
C SER A 302 -0.91 -0.88 -1.36
N ASN A 303 -0.21 -1.12 -2.48
CA ASN A 303 0.97 -1.96 -2.47
C ASN A 303 2.28 -1.20 -2.25
N GLU A 304 2.31 0.13 -2.21
CA GLU A 304 3.53 0.92 -1.99
C GLU A 304 4.69 0.63 -2.98
N ALA A 305 4.43 0.00 -4.13
CA ALA A 305 5.48 -0.32 -5.08
C ALA A 305 6.03 0.98 -5.73
N GLY A 306 7.35 1.17 -5.70
CA GLY A 306 8.00 2.36 -6.25
C GLY A 306 7.96 3.59 -5.33
N GLN A 307 7.37 3.48 -4.13
CA GLN A 307 7.41 4.55 -3.13
C GLN A 307 8.69 4.53 -2.28
N GLY A 308 9.48 3.45 -2.35
CA GLY A 308 10.68 3.26 -1.56
C GLY A 308 10.45 2.99 -0.06
N THR A 309 9.21 2.98 0.41
CA THR A 309 8.84 2.85 1.84
C THR A 309 9.09 1.46 2.41
N ILE A 310 8.86 0.41 1.61
CA ILE A 310 9.07 -0.99 2.00
C ILE A 310 10.55 -1.41 2.00
N THR A 311 11.44 -0.56 1.49
CA THR A 311 12.87 -0.88 1.31
C THR A 311 13.61 -1.00 2.64
N MET A 312 13.16 -0.29 3.68
CA MET A 312 13.76 -0.35 5.01
C MET A 312 13.51 -1.73 5.63
N ALA A 313 12.28 -2.24 5.56
CA ALA A 313 11.97 -3.60 5.99
C ALA A 313 12.74 -4.64 5.16
N ALA A 314 12.87 -4.44 3.85
CA ALA A 314 13.69 -5.30 3.03
C ALA A 314 15.16 -5.30 3.45
N ALA A 315 15.73 -4.16 3.83
CA ALA A 315 17.13 -4.05 4.24
C ALA A 315 17.44 -4.74 5.57
N THR A 316 16.48 -4.86 6.50
CA THR A 316 16.71 -5.51 7.79
C THR A 316 16.81 -7.05 7.68
N ALA A 317 16.40 -7.62 6.55
CA ALA A 317 16.44 -9.06 6.33
C ALA A 317 17.88 -9.59 6.17
N ASP A 318 18.17 -10.70 6.82
CA ASP A 318 19.38 -11.50 6.61
C ASP A 318 19.10 -12.58 5.56
N THR A 319 19.75 -12.45 4.40
CA THR A 319 19.51 -13.32 3.24
C THR A 319 20.84 -13.68 2.58
N ASP A 320 20.95 -14.91 2.08
CA ASP A 320 22.17 -15.40 1.43
C ASP A 320 22.45 -14.68 0.10
N HIS A 321 21.40 -14.22 -0.57
CA HIS A 321 21.50 -13.50 -1.83
C HIS A 321 20.41 -12.43 -1.93
N PRO A 322 20.75 -11.18 -2.35
CA PRO A 322 19.79 -10.08 -2.49
C PRO A 322 18.50 -10.38 -3.27
N VAL A 323 18.57 -11.28 -4.26
CA VAL A 323 17.45 -11.69 -5.10
C VAL A 323 16.40 -12.44 -4.29
N GLU A 324 16.78 -13.17 -3.25
CA GLU A 324 15.83 -13.87 -2.40
C GLU A 324 14.85 -12.89 -1.76
N GLN A 325 15.39 -11.81 -1.16
CA GLN A 325 14.55 -10.77 -0.58
C GLN A 325 13.75 -10.01 -1.64
N GLY A 326 14.31 -9.79 -2.82
CA GLY A 326 13.58 -9.25 -3.96
C GLY A 326 12.32 -10.05 -4.29
N LEU A 327 12.44 -11.37 -4.38
CA LEU A 327 11.31 -12.25 -4.68
C LEU A 327 10.26 -12.24 -3.56
N VAL A 328 10.71 -12.22 -2.30
CA VAL A 328 9.83 -12.12 -1.14
C VAL A 328 9.03 -10.82 -1.16
N GLN A 329 9.65 -9.68 -1.49
CA GLN A 329 8.95 -8.40 -1.53
C GLN A 329 7.98 -8.27 -2.71
N ALA A 330 8.28 -8.91 -3.85
CA ALA A 330 7.33 -9.04 -4.96
C ALA A 330 6.09 -9.84 -4.55
N LEU A 331 6.24 -10.92 -3.76
CA LEU A 331 5.09 -11.64 -3.22
C LEU A 331 4.24 -10.79 -2.28
N GLY A 332 4.83 -9.81 -1.61
CA GLY A 332 4.10 -8.86 -0.78
C GLY A 332 3.12 -8.03 -1.61
N VAL A 333 3.55 -7.52 -2.78
CA VAL A 333 2.66 -6.81 -3.73
C VAL A 333 1.53 -7.72 -4.21
N PHE A 334 1.86 -8.99 -4.52
CA PHE A 334 0.88 -9.96 -4.97
C PHE A 334 -0.20 -10.22 -3.90
N LEU A 335 0.20 -10.53 -2.67
CA LEU A 335 -0.73 -10.78 -1.56
C LEU A 335 -1.60 -9.56 -1.30
N ASP A 336 -1.00 -8.38 -1.30
CA ASP A 336 -1.67 -7.11 -1.05
C ASP A 336 -2.80 -6.84 -2.06
N THR A 337 -2.45 -6.74 -3.35
CA THR A 337 -3.40 -6.24 -4.34
C THR A 337 -4.14 -7.38 -5.05
N MET A 338 -3.45 -8.46 -5.42
CA MET A 338 -4.10 -9.54 -6.19
C MET A 338 -5.03 -10.38 -5.32
N VAL A 339 -4.73 -10.50 -4.02
CA VAL A 339 -5.54 -11.29 -3.08
C VAL A 339 -6.41 -10.37 -2.23
N ILE A 340 -5.82 -9.58 -1.33
CA ILE A 340 -6.57 -8.84 -0.30
C ILE A 340 -7.43 -7.73 -0.91
N ALA A 341 -6.87 -6.91 -1.79
CA ALA A 341 -7.63 -5.84 -2.45
C ALA A 341 -8.72 -6.39 -3.38
N THR A 342 -8.46 -7.48 -4.10
CA THR A 342 -9.48 -8.18 -4.89
C THR A 342 -10.63 -8.67 -4.03
N MET A 343 -10.31 -9.31 -2.89
CA MET A 343 -11.30 -9.77 -1.92
C MET A 343 -12.13 -8.60 -1.35
N THR A 344 -11.49 -7.47 -1.04
CA THR A 344 -12.20 -6.24 -0.67
C THR A 344 -13.14 -5.79 -1.79
N GLY A 345 -12.64 -5.72 -3.02
CA GLY A 345 -13.40 -5.28 -4.18
C GLY A 345 -14.61 -6.15 -4.44
N ILE A 346 -14.48 -7.48 -4.29
CA ILE A 346 -15.60 -8.42 -4.40
C ILE A 346 -16.68 -8.06 -3.38
N VAL A 347 -16.32 -7.93 -2.10
CA VAL A 347 -17.28 -7.59 -1.03
C VAL A 347 -17.97 -6.25 -1.29
N VAL A 348 -17.20 -5.21 -1.65
CA VAL A 348 -17.74 -3.86 -1.90
C VAL A 348 -18.70 -3.85 -3.09
N VAL A 349 -18.31 -4.47 -4.21
CA VAL A 349 -19.17 -4.54 -5.40
C VAL A 349 -20.41 -5.40 -5.12
N MET A 350 -20.28 -6.53 -4.43
CA MET A 350 -21.43 -7.35 -4.02
C MET A 350 -22.38 -6.58 -3.09
N ALA A 351 -21.84 -5.84 -2.11
CA ALA A 351 -22.65 -5.04 -1.20
C ALA A 351 -23.43 -3.94 -1.95
N SER A 352 -22.79 -3.28 -2.91
CA SER A 352 -23.49 -2.31 -3.77
C SER A 352 -24.61 -2.96 -4.58
N LEU A 353 -24.37 -4.15 -5.14
CA LEU A 353 -25.38 -4.93 -5.87
C LEU A 353 -26.54 -5.35 -4.97
N TRP A 354 -26.26 -5.63 -3.70
CA TRP A 354 -27.28 -5.98 -2.71
C TRP A 354 -28.12 -4.77 -2.29
N ALA A 355 -27.52 -3.58 -2.22
CA ALA A 355 -28.19 -2.34 -1.84
C ALA A 355 -29.02 -1.70 -2.98
N ALA A 356 -28.81 -2.09 -4.24
CA ALA A 356 -29.53 -1.54 -5.38
C ALA A 356 -30.76 -2.40 -5.73
N GLU A 357 -31.98 -1.88 -5.47
CA GLU A 357 -33.25 -2.53 -5.85
C GLU A 357 -33.41 -2.74 -7.38
N SER A 358 -32.58 -2.09 -8.19
CA SER A 358 -32.57 -2.23 -9.66
C SER A 358 -31.18 -2.02 -10.26
N GLY A 359 -30.20 -2.82 -9.82
CA GLY A 359 -28.86 -2.83 -10.40
C GLY A 359 -28.05 -1.57 -10.08
N VAL A 360 -26.75 -1.74 -9.87
CA VAL A 360 -25.90 -0.60 -9.48
C VAL A 360 -25.64 0.25 -10.72
N ALA A 361 -26.24 1.44 -10.75
CA ALA A 361 -25.79 2.50 -11.64
C ALA A 361 -24.43 2.99 -11.12
N TRP A 362 -23.38 2.68 -11.88
CA TRP A 362 -22.03 3.20 -11.69
C TRP A 362 -21.72 4.30 -12.71
#